data_AF-A0A966TNR8-F1
#
_entry.id   AF-A0A966TNR8-F1
#
_cell.length_a   1.000
_cell.length_b   1.000
_cell.length_c   1.000
_cell.angle_alpha   90.00
_cell.angle_beta   90.00
_cell.angle_gamma   90.00
#
_symmetry.space_group_name_H-M   'P 1'
#
loop_
_entity.id
_entity.type
_entity.pdbx_description
1 polymer ?
#
loop_
_entity_poly.entity_id
_entity_poly.type
_entity_poly.pdbx_seq_one_letter_code
_entity_poly.pdbx_strand_id
1 'polypeptide(L)'
;AHTGRWGGSDNLNLQNLPSRGDNAGKLKKAIEAPDGYMIIDADSSQIEARVLAWLAEQDDLTEAFKNGEDVYKIMASAIYSKAQEEITKEDRFVGKTTILGAGYGMGAQKFRAQLKTFGVEITEGEARHIISVYRDTYPYIGALWRQAGQALEALTKDSTTSLGRDGVLSLVPAERSIRLPSGLLLRYDGLIPVRDEKGIQYQYKTRYGWNKIYGGKVIENVCQALARCIIGEQMIRIAKRYDVVLTVHDAIACIVKEEEVKEAQAYVEECMRWTPEWATGLPVNCESGFGKSYGDC
;
A
#
# COMPACT_ATOMS: atom_id res chain seq x y z
N ALA A 1 -15.26 6.54 1.15
CA ALA A 1 -14.04 6.27 1.91
C ALA A 1 -12.89 7.08 1.35
N HIS A 2 -12.50 8.14 2.07
CA HIS A 2 -11.26 8.86 1.83
C HIS A 2 -10.21 8.25 2.77
N THR A 3 -9.10 7.74 2.24
CA THR A 3 -8.09 7.00 3.04
C THR A 3 -7.20 7.91 3.88
N GLY A 4 -7.27 9.23 3.64
CA GLY A 4 -6.48 10.21 4.37
C GLY A 4 -5.05 10.38 3.84
N ARG A 5 -4.69 9.65 2.77
CA ARG A 5 -3.49 9.91 1.96
C ARG A 5 -3.43 11.39 1.59
N TRP A 6 -2.25 11.99 1.69
CA TRP A 6 -2.03 13.35 1.21
C TRP A 6 -2.26 13.42 -0.30
N GLY A 7 -2.77 14.55 -0.77
CA GLY A 7 -3.02 14.84 -2.17
C GLY A 7 -2.39 16.18 -2.55
N GLY A 8 -2.06 16.35 -3.83
CA GLY A 8 -1.71 17.68 -4.35
C GLY A 8 -2.90 18.65 -4.30
N SER A 9 -2.61 19.94 -4.19
CA SER A 9 -3.59 21.03 -4.27
C SER A 9 -3.08 22.11 -5.23
N ASP A 10 -3.91 23.11 -5.55
CA ASP A 10 -3.52 24.29 -6.34
C ASP A 10 -2.87 24.00 -7.71
N ASN A 11 -3.45 23.05 -8.46
CA ASN A 11 -3.02 22.64 -9.80
C ASN A 11 -1.60 22.05 -9.89
N LEU A 12 -0.89 21.89 -8.77
CA LEU A 12 0.40 21.20 -8.70
C LEU A 12 0.23 19.89 -7.92
N ASN A 13 0.25 18.77 -8.63
CA ASN A 13 0.21 17.45 -8.00
C ASN A 13 1.50 16.68 -8.27
N LEU A 14 2.38 16.65 -7.26
CA LEU A 14 3.68 15.99 -7.33
C LEU A 14 3.56 14.45 -7.45
N GLN A 15 2.40 13.88 -7.14
CA GLN A 15 2.11 12.47 -7.36
C GLN A 15 1.96 12.11 -8.85
N ASN A 16 1.65 13.11 -9.69
CA ASN A 16 1.43 12.93 -11.13
C ASN A 16 2.69 13.19 -11.97
N LEU A 17 3.85 13.42 -11.33
CA LEU A 17 5.09 13.64 -12.07
C LEU A 17 5.42 12.41 -12.94
N PRO A 18 5.82 12.62 -14.22
CA PRO A 18 6.14 11.52 -15.11
C PRO A 18 7.27 10.65 -14.56
N SER A 19 7.02 9.34 -14.45
CA SER A 19 8.00 8.34 -14.02
C SER A 19 8.56 7.49 -15.17
N ARG A 20 8.02 7.65 -16.40
CA ARG A 20 8.41 6.88 -17.60
C ARG A 20 8.40 7.76 -18.85
N GLY A 21 9.10 7.30 -19.89
CA GLY A 21 9.23 7.99 -21.18
C GLY A 21 10.23 9.14 -21.17
N ASP A 22 10.28 9.90 -22.28
CA ASP A 22 11.31 10.93 -22.52
C ASP A 22 11.32 12.08 -21.50
N ASN A 23 10.23 12.24 -20.75
CA ASN A 23 10.10 13.28 -19.72
C ASN A 23 10.28 12.76 -18.29
N ALA A 24 10.60 11.48 -18.11
CA ALA A 24 10.86 10.90 -16.80
C ALA A 24 11.98 11.66 -16.08
N GLY A 25 11.74 12.03 -14.83
CA GLY A 25 12.73 12.66 -13.96
C GLY A 25 13.09 14.12 -14.28
N LYS A 26 12.79 14.66 -15.48
CA LYS A 26 13.14 16.04 -15.86
C LYS A 26 12.59 17.08 -14.90
N LEU A 27 11.31 16.96 -14.53
CA LEU A 27 10.69 17.88 -13.57
C LEU A 27 11.22 17.68 -12.15
N LYS A 28 11.57 16.44 -11.77
CA LYS A 28 12.18 16.18 -10.45
C LYS A 28 13.54 16.85 -10.32
N LYS A 29 14.33 16.90 -11.40
CA LYS A 29 15.64 17.57 -11.42
C LYS A 29 15.58 19.09 -11.25
N ALA A 30 14.44 19.71 -11.58
CA ALA A 30 14.24 21.14 -11.37
C ALA A 30 13.85 21.50 -9.92
N ILE A 31 13.66 20.51 -9.05
CA ILE A 31 13.37 20.72 -7.63
C ILE A 31 14.70 20.58 -6.88
N GLU A 32 15.34 21.72 -6.62
CA GLU A 32 16.70 21.80 -6.09
C GLU A 32 16.72 22.11 -4.59
N ALA A 33 17.75 21.60 -3.91
CA ALA A 33 18.07 22.01 -2.54
C ALA A 33 18.68 23.43 -2.53
N PRO A 34 18.49 24.22 -1.47
CA PRO A 34 19.21 25.48 -1.30
C PRO A 34 20.73 25.30 -1.26
N ASP A 35 21.48 26.37 -1.52
CA ASP A 35 22.95 26.37 -1.41
C ASP A 35 23.41 25.92 -0.02
N GLY A 36 24.37 24.99 0.02
CA GLY A 36 24.85 24.36 1.27
C GLY A 36 23.96 23.24 1.82
N TYR A 37 22.88 22.90 1.14
CA TYR A 37 21.97 21.81 1.52
C TYR A 37 21.93 20.69 0.47
N MET A 38 21.29 19.59 0.85
CA MET A 38 20.93 18.45 0.02
C MET A 38 19.50 18.01 0.33
N ILE A 39 18.86 17.34 -0.63
CA ILE A 39 17.61 16.62 -0.44
C ILE A 39 17.94 15.17 -0.10
N ILE A 40 17.28 14.62 0.92
CA ILE A 40 17.16 13.17 1.13
C ILE A 40 15.76 12.78 0.70
N ASP A 41 15.61 11.74 -0.13
CA ASP A 41 14.34 11.08 -0.42
C ASP A 41 14.38 9.66 0.14
N ALA A 42 13.37 9.29 0.93
CA ALA A 42 13.24 7.95 1.51
C ALA A 42 11.87 7.38 1.16
N ASP A 43 11.83 6.28 0.40
CA ASP A 43 10.63 5.59 -0.05
C ASP A 43 10.34 4.35 0.81
N SER A 44 9.10 4.21 1.28
CA SER A 44 8.71 3.02 2.06
C SER A 44 8.56 1.82 1.13
N SER A 45 9.43 0.81 1.31
CA SER A 45 9.51 -0.34 0.42
C SER A 45 8.26 -1.22 0.50
N GLN A 46 7.31 -1.04 -0.41
CA GLN A 46 6.10 -1.86 -0.52
C GLN A 46 5.23 -1.88 0.76
N ILE A 47 5.11 -0.73 1.42
CA ILE A 47 4.43 -0.62 2.72
C ILE A 47 3.03 -1.22 2.72
N GLU A 48 2.25 -1.04 1.65
CA GLU A 48 0.89 -1.57 1.59
C GLU A 48 0.83 -3.11 1.58
N ALA A 49 1.77 -3.77 0.89
CA ALA A 49 1.85 -5.23 0.87
C ALA A 49 2.27 -5.79 2.24
N ARG A 50 3.18 -5.08 2.93
CA ARG A 50 3.61 -5.41 4.31
C ARG A 50 2.45 -5.21 5.29
N VAL A 51 1.72 -4.10 5.18
CA VAL A 51 0.52 -3.82 6.00
C VAL A 51 -0.57 -4.86 5.76
N LEU A 52 -0.82 -5.25 4.51
CA LEU A 52 -1.78 -6.29 4.18
C LEU A 52 -1.43 -7.62 4.83
N ALA A 53 -0.19 -8.10 4.65
CA ALA A 53 0.28 -9.35 5.22
C ALA A 53 0.19 -9.34 6.75
N TRP A 54 0.65 -8.25 7.37
CA TRP A 54 0.58 -8.07 8.81
C TRP A 54 -0.86 -8.04 9.31
N LEU A 55 -1.74 -7.22 8.72
CA LEU A 55 -3.13 -7.09 9.16
C LEU A 55 -3.93 -8.40 9.00
N ALA A 56 -3.56 -9.20 8.00
CA ALA A 56 -4.13 -10.52 7.77
C ALA A 56 -3.59 -11.61 8.69
N GLU A 57 -2.54 -11.33 9.47
CA GLU A 57 -1.80 -12.34 10.24
C GLU A 57 -1.21 -13.46 9.35
N GLN A 58 -0.75 -13.08 8.15
CA GLN A 58 -0.10 -13.97 7.19
C GLN A 58 1.41 -14.04 7.50
N ASP A 59 1.76 -14.85 8.51
CA ASP A 59 3.08 -14.84 9.14
C ASP A 59 4.23 -15.19 8.17
N ASP A 60 4.05 -16.17 7.29
CA ASP A 60 5.02 -16.57 6.27
C ASP A 60 5.41 -15.42 5.34
N LEU A 61 4.44 -14.61 4.90
CA LEU A 61 4.68 -13.45 4.06
C LEU A 61 5.33 -12.31 4.86
N THR A 62 4.94 -12.11 6.12
CA THR A 62 5.61 -11.11 6.98
C THR A 62 7.05 -11.49 7.31
N GLU A 63 7.35 -12.77 7.53
CA GLU A 63 8.71 -13.22 7.82
C GLU A 63 9.60 -13.10 6.58
N ALA A 64 9.09 -13.45 5.38
CA ALA A 64 9.81 -13.21 4.13
C ALA A 64 10.16 -11.72 3.94
N PHE A 65 9.22 -10.83 4.25
CA PHE A 65 9.43 -9.38 4.23
C PHE A 65 10.50 -8.90 5.23
N LYS A 66 10.56 -9.51 6.41
CA LYS A 66 11.50 -9.20 7.48
C LYS A 66 12.91 -9.72 7.18
N ASN A 67 13.01 -10.88 6.55
CA ASN A 67 14.28 -11.48 6.12
C ASN A 67 14.88 -10.82 4.87
N GLY A 68 14.19 -9.85 4.27
CA GLY A 68 14.64 -9.20 3.04
C GLY A 68 14.55 -10.11 1.81
N GLU A 69 13.70 -11.13 1.86
CA GLU A 69 13.49 -12.05 0.74
C GLU A 69 12.71 -11.37 -0.39
N ASP A 70 12.96 -11.80 -1.62
CA ASP A 70 12.23 -11.29 -2.78
C ASP A 70 10.86 -11.99 -2.88
N VAL A 71 9.87 -11.45 -2.17
CA VAL A 71 8.49 -11.98 -2.14
C VAL A 71 7.88 -12.14 -3.54
N TYR A 72 8.36 -11.40 -4.54
CA TYR A 72 7.90 -11.54 -5.92
C TYR A 72 8.48 -12.78 -6.59
N LYS A 73 9.74 -13.11 -6.31
CA LYS A 73 10.34 -14.37 -6.74
C LYS A 73 9.74 -15.56 -6.01
N ILE A 74 9.46 -15.45 -4.71
CA ILE A 74 8.75 -16.49 -3.95
C ILE A 74 7.39 -16.77 -4.59
N MET A 75 6.62 -15.71 -4.90
CA MET A 75 5.33 -15.88 -5.54
C MET A 75 5.45 -16.48 -6.95
N ALA A 76 6.42 -16.02 -7.75
CA ALA A 76 6.67 -16.59 -9.08
C ALA A 76 7.09 -18.06 -9.02
N SER A 77 7.92 -18.43 -8.04
CA SER A 77 8.31 -19.81 -7.75
C SER A 77 7.11 -20.69 -7.47
N ALA A 78 6.17 -20.24 -6.65
CA ALA A 78 4.92 -20.96 -6.39
C ALA A 78 4.01 -21.06 -7.63
N ILE A 79 3.94 -20.01 -8.46
CA ILE A 79 3.12 -19.99 -9.69
C ILE A 79 3.62 -21.00 -10.73
N TYR A 80 4.93 -21.01 -10.96
CA TYR A 80 5.57 -21.76 -12.04
C TYR A 80 6.21 -23.08 -11.60
N SER A 81 6.22 -23.37 -10.30
CA SER A 81 6.87 -24.54 -9.70
C SER A 81 8.35 -24.65 -10.07
N LYS A 82 9.09 -23.53 -10.03
CA LYS A 82 10.53 -23.43 -10.31
C LYS A 82 11.30 -23.01 -9.06
N ALA A 83 12.59 -23.33 -8.96
CA ALA A 83 13.43 -22.80 -7.89
C ALA A 83 13.58 -21.27 -8.01
N GLN A 84 13.78 -20.55 -6.88
CA GLN A 84 13.84 -19.08 -6.89
C GLN A 84 15.02 -18.53 -7.73
N GLU A 85 16.09 -19.31 -7.83
CA GLU A 85 17.29 -19.02 -8.63
C GLU A 85 17.01 -19.10 -10.14
N GLU A 86 15.99 -19.88 -10.54
CA GLU A 86 15.57 -20.08 -11.93
C GLU A 86 14.50 -19.07 -12.38
N ILE A 87 14.02 -18.22 -11.46
CA ILE A 87 13.00 -17.21 -11.76
C ILE A 87 13.61 -16.10 -12.61
N THR A 88 13.06 -15.98 -13.82
CA THR A 88 13.42 -14.93 -14.78
C THR A 88 12.88 -13.56 -14.36
N LYS A 89 13.30 -12.50 -15.05
CA LYS A 89 12.78 -11.14 -14.79
C LYS A 89 11.30 -11.03 -15.11
N GLU A 90 10.87 -11.74 -16.16
CA GLU A 90 9.49 -11.83 -16.62
C GLU A 90 8.62 -12.60 -15.62
N ASP A 91 9.12 -13.73 -15.12
CA ASP A 91 8.44 -14.53 -14.08
C ASP A 91 8.27 -13.69 -12.81
N ARG A 92 9.35 -13.00 -12.37
CA ARG A 92 9.30 -12.08 -11.23
C ARG A 92 8.32 -10.93 -11.44
N PHE A 93 8.19 -10.41 -12.66
CA PHE A 93 7.23 -9.35 -12.98
C PHE A 93 5.78 -9.82 -12.82
N VAL A 94 5.46 -11.05 -13.24
CA VAL A 94 4.16 -11.67 -12.98
C VAL A 94 3.94 -11.89 -11.49
N GLY A 95 4.95 -12.39 -10.77
CA GLY A 95 4.91 -12.52 -9.30
C GLY A 95 4.62 -11.18 -8.61
N LYS A 96 5.31 -10.11 -9.01
CA LYS A 96 5.07 -8.74 -8.51
C LYS A 96 3.65 -8.26 -8.77
N THR A 97 3.17 -8.42 -10.01
CA THR A 97 1.81 -8.02 -10.37
C THR A 97 0.77 -8.80 -9.58
N THR A 98 1.06 -10.08 -9.29
CA THR A 98 0.20 -10.94 -8.48
C THR A 98 0.15 -10.46 -7.03
N ILE A 99 1.29 -10.25 -6.36
CA ILE A 99 1.35 -9.76 -4.98
C ILE A 99 0.62 -8.41 -4.83
N LEU A 100 0.84 -7.47 -5.75
CA LEU A 100 0.25 -6.13 -5.68
C LEU A 100 -1.23 -6.08 -6.10
N GLY A 101 -1.67 -6.97 -6.99
CA GLY A 101 -3.05 -6.97 -7.50
C GLY A 101 -3.98 -7.90 -6.71
N ALA A 102 -3.56 -9.14 -6.50
CA ALA A 102 -4.41 -10.18 -5.93
C ALA A 102 -4.76 -9.93 -4.46
N GLY A 103 -3.92 -9.21 -3.71
CA GLY A 103 -4.11 -8.87 -2.30
C GLY A 103 -5.37 -8.08 -1.96
N TYR A 104 -6.02 -7.48 -2.96
CA TYR A 104 -7.27 -6.73 -2.80
C TYR A 104 -8.46 -7.38 -3.53
N GLY A 105 -8.40 -8.69 -3.74
CA GLY A 105 -9.47 -9.48 -4.33
C GLY A 105 -9.58 -9.35 -5.85
N MET A 106 -8.49 -9.00 -6.54
CA MET A 106 -8.45 -9.02 -8.00
C MET A 106 -8.74 -10.44 -8.53
N GLY A 107 -9.58 -10.52 -9.56
CA GLY A 107 -9.91 -11.79 -10.23
C GLY A 107 -9.15 -11.94 -11.55
N ALA A 108 -9.12 -13.18 -12.06
CA ALA A 108 -8.36 -13.57 -13.25
C ALA A 108 -8.58 -12.66 -14.48
N GLN A 109 -9.81 -12.26 -14.76
CA GLN A 109 -10.11 -11.37 -15.91
C GLN A 109 -9.47 -9.99 -15.77
N LYS A 110 -9.54 -9.38 -14.58
CA LYS A 110 -8.91 -8.08 -14.31
C LYS A 110 -7.39 -8.19 -14.30
N PHE A 111 -6.86 -9.27 -13.72
CA PHE A 111 -5.43 -9.55 -13.70
C PHE A 111 -4.86 -9.69 -15.11
N ARG A 112 -5.52 -10.48 -15.97
CA ARG A 112 -5.15 -10.62 -17.38
C ARG A 112 -5.20 -9.28 -18.12
N ALA A 113 -6.24 -8.48 -17.90
CA ALA A 113 -6.35 -7.15 -18.51
C ALA A 113 -5.21 -6.22 -18.04
N GLN A 114 -4.84 -6.28 -16.76
CA GLN A 114 -3.72 -5.51 -16.21
C GLN A 114 -2.38 -5.92 -16.84
N LEU A 115 -2.08 -7.22 -16.91
CA LEU A 115 -0.86 -7.71 -17.57
C LEU A 115 -0.78 -7.27 -19.04
N LYS A 116 -1.92 -7.26 -19.75
CA LYS A 116 -1.98 -6.76 -21.12
C LYS A 116 -1.57 -5.29 -21.24
N THR A 117 -1.91 -4.44 -20.26
CA THR A 117 -1.45 -3.02 -20.26
C THR A 117 0.06 -2.88 -20.12
N PHE A 118 0.74 -3.92 -19.61
CA PHE A 118 2.19 -4.00 -19.52
C PHE A 118 2.84 -4.77 -20.67
N GLY A 119 2.07 -5.14 -21.70
CA GLY A 119 2.57 -5.89 -22.85
C GLY A 119 2.75 -7.39 -22.60
N VAL A 120 2.22 -7.91 -21.50
CA VAL A 120 2.28 -9.35 -21.17
C VAL A 120 0.93 -9.99 -21.49
N GLU A 121 0.91 -10.89 -22.47
CA GLU A 121 -0.29 -11.66 -22.82
C GLU A 121 -0.25 -13.05 -22.19
N ILE A 122 -1.31 -13.38 -21.45
CA ILE A 122 -1.55 -14.72 -20.91
C ILE A 122 -2.96 -15.19 -21.26
N THR A 123 -3.15 -16.51 -21.27
CA THR A 123 -4.46 -17.14 -21.44
C THR A 123 -5.35 -16.91 -20.22
N GLU A 124 -6.66 -17.09 -20.39
CA GLU A 124 -7.58 -17.03 -19.24
C GLU A 124 -7.33 -18.17 -18.25
N GLY A 125 -6.95 -19.36 -18.73
CA GLY A 125 -6.60 -20.51 -17.89
C GLY A 125 -5.41 -20.20 -16.98
N GLU A 126 -4.33 -19.64 -17.54
CA GLU A 126 -3.17 -19.20 -16.77
C GLU A 126 -3.52 -18.13 -15.74
N ALA A 127 -4.31 -17.13 -16.12
CA ALA A 127 -4.74 -16.09 -15.19
C ALA A 127 -5.56 -16.65 -14.02
N ARG A 128 -6.40 -17.67 -14.26
CA ARG A 128 -7.14 -18.36 -13.20
C ARG A 128 -6.21 -19.17 -12.30
N HIS A 129 -5.26 -19.90 -12.88
CA HIS A 129 -4.23 -20.63 -12.14
C HIS A 129 -3.44 -19.71 -11.22
N ILE A 130 -2.88 -18.61 -11.74
CA ILE A 130 -2.10 -17.63 -10.97
C ILE A 130 -2.89 -17.09 -9.76
N ILE A 131 -4.15 -16.70 -9.99
CA ILE A 131 -5.00 -16.19 -8.90
C ILE A 131 -5.37 -17.29 -7.89
N SER A 132 -5.54 -18.54 -8.32
CA SER A 132 -5.75 -19.66 -7.40
C SER A 132 -4.53 -19.87 -6.53
N VAL A 133 -3.36 -20.00 -7.14
CA VAL A 133 -2.09 -20.20 -6.42
C VAL A 133 -1.89 -19.12 -5.36
N TYR A 134 -2.08 -17.83 -5.69
CA TYR A 134 -1.98 -16.76 -4.68
C TYR A 134 -2.91 -16.98 -3.48
N ARG A 135 -4.17 -17.35 -3.72
CA ARG A 135 -5.17 -17.53 -2.65
C ARG A 135 -4.92 -18.78 -1.82
N ASP A 136 -4.37 -19.81 -2.45
CA ASP A 136 -4.00 -21.06 -1.81
C ASP A 136 -2.71 -20.88 -0.98
N THR A 137 -1.76 -20.08 -1.47
CA THR A 137 -0.54 -19.71 -0.74
C THR A 137 -0.84 -18.78 0.45
N TYR A 138 -1.74 -17.80 0.30
CA TYR A 138 -2.03 -16.79 1.33
C TYR A 138 -3.50 -16.80 1.78
N PRO A 139 -3.96 -17.87 2.44
CA PRO A 139 -5.38 -18.05 2.79
C PRO A 139 -5.89 -17.03 3.82
N TYR A 140 -5.02 -16.50 4.70
CA TYR A 140 -5.43 -15.55 5.73
C TYR A 140 -5.77 -14.17 5.14
N ILE A 141 -5.14 -13.79 4.02
CA ILE A 141 -5.55 -12.59 3.25
C ILE A 141 -6.98 -12.76 2.73
N GLY A 142 -7.32 -13.94 2.23
CA GLY A 142 -8.70 -14.26 1.83
C GLY A 142 -9.68 -14.25 3.01
N ALA A 143 -9.25 -14.68 4.21
CA ALA A 143 -10.04 -14.58 5.43
C ALA A 143 -10.29 -13.13 5.86
N LEU A 144 -9.28 -12.28 5.76
CA LEU A 144 -9.38 -10.85 6.04
C LEU A 144 -10.41 -10.17 5.12
N TRP A 145 -10.50 -10.53 3.84
CA TRP A 145 -11.55 -10.01 2.95
C TRP A 145 -12.96 -10.43 3.40
N ARG A 146 -13.12 -11.66 3.93
CA ARG A 146 -14.41 -12.13 4.45
C ARG A 146 -14.79 -11.35 5.71
N GLN A 147 -13.85 -11.14 6.63
CA GLN A 147 -14.05 -10.28 7.81
C GLN A 147 -14.47 -8.86 7.39
N ALA A 148 -13.82 -8.31 6.35
CA ALA A 148 -14.19 -7.00 5.83
C ALA A 148 -15.61 -6.96 5.22
N GLY A 149 -16.06 -8.06 4.61
CA GLY A 149 -17.45 -8.22 4.17
C GLY A 149 -18.44 -8.24 5.34
N GLN A 150 -18.11 -8.97 6.40
CA GLN A 150 -18.89 -9.01 7.65
C GLN A 150 -18.91 -7.64 8.34
N ALA A 151 -17.81 -6.89 8.29
CA ALA A 151 -17.74 -5.53 8.79
C ALA A 151 -18.71 -4.59 8.06
N LEU A 152 -18.79 -4.67 6.71
CA LEU A 152 -19.80 -3.91 5.96
C LEU A 152 -21.22 -4.27 6.38
N GLU A 153 -21.51 -5.56 6.55
CA GLU A 153 -22.81 -6.02 7.02
C GLU A 153 -23.14 -5.47 8.42
N ALA A 154 -22.20 -5.59 9.36
CA ALA A 154 -22.35 -5.09 10.72
C ALA A 154 -22.60 -3.57 10.75
N LEU A 155 -21.89 -2.80 9.93
CA LEU A 155 -22.12 -1.36 9.77
C LEU A 155 -23.54 -1.06 9.26
N THR A 156 -24.12 -1.88 8.38
CA THR A 156 -25.51 -1.66 7.92
C THR A 156 -26.56 -2.06 8.94
N LYS A 157 -26.23 -2.97 9.87
CA LYS A 157 -27.12 -3.51 10.90
C LYS A 157 -26.95 -2.86 12.27
N ASP A 158 -26.18 -1.77 12.35
CA ASP A 158 -25.88 -1.08 13.59
C ASP A 158 -25.23 -1.98 14.66
N SER A 159 -24.41 -2.95 14.21
CA SER A 159 -23.67 -3.89 15.07
C SER A 159 -22.16 -3.80 14.85
N THR A 160 -21.38 -4.50 15.68
CA THR A 160 -19.92 -4.53 15.59
C THR A 160 -19.39 -5.95 15.37
N THR A 161 -18.18 -6.05 14.84
CA THR A 161 -17.39 -7.28 14.63
C THR A 161 -15.91 -6.91 14.59
N SER A 162 -15.01 -7.89 14.76
CA SER A 162 -13.58 -7.69 14.55
C SER A 162 -13.24 -7.56 13.06
N LEU A 163 -12.13 -6.89 12.78
CA LEU A 163 -11.56 -6.75 11.44
C LEU A 163 -10.03 -6.66 11.54
N GLY A 164 -9.33 -7.67 11.03
CA GLY A 164 -7.88 -7.77 11.13
C GLY A 164 -7.42 -7.96 12.58
N ARG A 165 -6.23 -7.43 12.89
CA ARG A 165 -5.60 -7.54 14.22
C ARG A 165 -6.37 -6.76 15.30
N ASP A 166 -6.48 -7.38 16.47
CA ASP A 166 -7.11 -6.78 17.64
C ASP A 166 -6.46 -5.46 18.04
N GLY A 167 -7.29 -4.48 18.41
CA GLY A 167 -6.85 -3.16 18.86
C GLY A 167 -6.42 -2.19 17.75
N VAL A 168 -6.26 -2.64 16.50
CA VAL A 168 -5.85 -1.79 15.38
C VAL A 168 -7.04 -1.04 14.77
N LEU A 169 -8.15 -1.75 14.55
CA LEU A 169 -9.34 -1.20 13.90
C LEU A 169 -10.56 -1.40 14.79
N SER A 170 -11.47 -0.43 14.77
CA SER A 170 -12.77 -0.57 15.43
C SER A 170 -13.89 -0.06 14.52
N LEU A 171 -15.03 -0.75 14.53
CA LEU A 171 -16.20 -0.30 13.78
C LEU A 171 -16.95 0.78 14.56
N VAL A 172 -17.44 1.78 13.84
CA VAL A 172 -18.28 2.86 14.38
C VAL A 172 -19.58 2.88 13.58
N PRO A 173 -20.57 2.02 13.92
CA PRO A 173 -21.77 1.84 13.13
C PRO A 173 -22.59 3.12 12.98
N ALA A 174 -22.72 3.90 14.06
CA ALA A 174 -23.42 5.19 14.06
C ALA A 174 -22.91 6.18 12.98
N GLU A 175 -21.66 6.04 12.55
CA GLU A 175 -21.01 6.87 11.53
C GLU A 175 -20.74 6.11 10.22
N ARG A 176 -21.25 4.86 10.10
CA ARG A 176 -21.00 3.95 8.97
C ARG A 176 -19.52 3.90 8.59
N SER A 177 -18.64 3.74 9.58
CA SER A 177 -17.21 3.91 9.39
C SER A 177 -16.34 2.91 10.16
N ILE A 178 -15.08 2.80 9.72
CA ILE A 178 -14.02 2.09 10.41
C ILE A 178 -13.08 3.13 11.02
N ARG A 179 -12.87 3.10 12.34
CA ARG A 179 -11.94 3.97 13.06
C ARG A 179 -10.52 3.39 12.98
N LEU A 180 -9.59 4.24 12.61
CA LEU A 180 -8.16 3.96 12.50
C LEU A 180 -7.46 4.25 13.85
N PRO A 181 -6.22 3.77 14.06
CA PRO A 181 -5.42 4.06 15.26
C PRO A 181 -5.22 5.58 15.49
N SER A 182 -5.13 6.36 14.43
CA SER A 182 -5.04 7.83 14.49
C SER A 182 -6.33 8.53 14.96
N GLY A 183 -7.42 7.78 15.19
CA GLY A 183 -8.74 8.30 15.52
C GLY A 183 -9.57 8.74 14.31
N LEU A 184 -8.96 8.84 13.12
CA LEU A 184 -9.64 9.16 11.87
C LEU A 184 -10.67 8.08 11.49
N LEU A 185 -11.75 8.50 10.83
CA LEU A 185 -12.84 7.63 10.39
C LEU A 185 -12.80 7.40 8.88
N LEU A 186 -12.68 6.14 8.49
CA LEU A 186 -12.88 5.71 7.12
C LEU A 186 -14.39 5.53 6.86
N ARG A 187 -15.04 6.61 6.42
CA ARG A 187 -16.50 6.67 6.23
C ARG A 187 -16.98 6.05 4.92
N TYR A 188 -18.09 5.32 5.01
CA TYR A 188 -18.85 4.77 3.89
C TYR A 188 -20.27 5.34 3.91
N ASP A 189 -20.39 6.64 3.64
CA ASP A 189 -21.66 7.36 3.77
C ASP A 189 -22.77 6.76 2.89
N GLY A 190 -23.96 6.60 3.46
CA GLY A 190 -25.09 6.00 2.75
C GLY A 190 -24.86 4.55 2.32
N LEU A 191 -24.04 3.79 3.05
CA LEU A 191 -23.77 2.37 2.79
C LEU A 191 -25.07 1.56 2.71
N ILE A 192 -25.28 0.90 1.57
CA ILE A 192 -26.43 0.01 1.34
C ILE A 192 -25.99 -1.29 0.66
N PRO A 193 -26.65 -2.42 0.96
CA PRO A 193 -26.44 -3.67 0.23
C PRO A 193 -27.06 -3.59 -1.17
N VAL A 194 -26.41 -4.26 -2.13
CA VAL A 194 -26.86 -4.41 -3.52
C VAL A 194 -26.64 -5.86 -3.91
N ARG A 195 -27.65 -6.49 -4.49
CA ARG A 195 -27.54 -7.86 -4.99
C ARG A 195 -27.11 -7.86 -6.45
N ASP A 196 -26.07 -8.60 -6.78
CA ASP A 196 -25.67 -8.89 -8.16
C ASP A 196 -25.54 -10.41 -8.39
N GLU A 197 -25.10 -10.79 -9.58
CA GLU A 197 -24.90 -12.19 -9.99
C GLU A 197 -23.91 -12.96 -9.09
N LYS A 198 -23.07 -12.25 -8.32
CA LYS A 198 -22.05 -12.81 -7.42
C LYS A 198 -22.47 -12.77 -5.95
N GLY A 199 -23.71 -12.38 -5.65
CA GLY A 199 -24.28 -12.35 -4.31
C GLY A 199 -24.54 -10.93 -3.79
N ILE A 200 -24.52 -10.78 -2.46
CA ILE A 200 -24.67 -9.47 -1.82
C ILE A 200 -23.33 -8.74 -1.85
N GLN A 201 -23.33 -7.58 -2.47
CA GLN A 201 -22.27 -6.59 -2.44
C GLN A 201 -22.79 -5.32 -1.76
N TYR A 202 -21.95 -4.30 -1.63
CA TYR A 202 -22.37 -3.02 -1.06
C TYR A 202 -21.99 -1.86 -1.98
N GLN A 203 -22.63 -0.73 -1.76
CA GLN A 203 -22.23 0.54 -2.35
C GLN A 203 -22.40 1.67 -1.35
N TYR A 204 -21.62 2.73 -1.53
CA TYR A 204 -21.68 3.92 -0.70
C TYR A 204 -21.67 5.18 -1.57
N LYS A 205 -22.17 6.28 -1.02
CA LYS A 205 -22.26 7.57 -1.71
C LYS A 205 -20.90 8.27 -1.71
N THR A 206 -20.59 8.89 -2.83
CA THR A 206 -19.47 9.82 -3.02
C THR A 206 -19.98 11.11 -3.63
N ARG A 207 -19.12 12.14 -3.71
CA ARG A 207 -19.44 13.39 -4.40
C ARG A 207 -19.87 13.23 -5.86
N TYR A 208 -19.47 12.12 -6.51
CA TYR A 208 -19.76 11.85 -7.93
C TYR A 208 -20.80 10.73 -8.13
N GLY A 209 -21.49 10.31 -7.07
CA GLY A 209 -22.49 9.25 -7.12
C GLY A 209 -22.06 8.01 -6.34
N TRP A 210 -22.60 6.85 -6.74
CA TRP A 210 -22.46 5.59 -6.01
C TRP A 210 -21.19 4.82 -6.41
N ASN A 211 -20.41 4.40 -5.41
CA ASN A 211 -19.25 3.54 -5.62
C ASN A 211 -19.47 2.17 -5.00
N LYS A 212 -19.19 1.11 -5.77
CA LYS A 212 -19.22 -0.28 -5.30
C LYS A 212 -18.08 -0.56 -4.32
N ILE A 213 -18.41 -1.21 -3.20
CA ILE A 213 -17.48 -1.63 -2.15
C ILE A 213 -17.75 -3.09 -1.76
N TYR A 214 -16.67 -3.82 -1.51
CA TYR A 214 -16.68 -5.23 -1.12
C TYR A 214 -15.41 -5.53 -0.32
N GLY A 215 -15.33 -6.69 0.32
CA GLY A 215 -14.27 -7.03 1.27
C GLY A 215 -12.85 -6.67 0.81
N GLY A 216 -12.43 -7.10 -0.38
CA GLY A 216 -11.12 -6.76 -0.94
C GLY A 216 -10.87 -5.24 -1.08
N LYS A 217 -11.85 -4.46 -1.53
CA LYS A 217 -11.74 -2.99 -1.62
C LYS A 217 -11.79 -2.30 -0.25
N VAL A 218 -12.46 -2.88 0.74
CA VAL A 218 -12.39 -2.36 2.12
C VAL A 218 -10.97 -2.50 2.63
N ILE A 219 -10.35 -3.66 2.43
CA ILE A 219 -8.97 -3.92 2.83
C ILE A 219 -7.98 -3.03 2.08
N GLU A 220 -8.19 -2.77 0.79
CA GLU A 220 -7.40 -1.78 0.04
C GLU A 220 -7.45 -0.39 0.71
N ASN A 221 -8.64 0.11 1.02
CA ASN A 221 -8.79 1.41 1.68
C ASN A 221 -8.16 1.43 3.09
N VAL A 222 -8.30 0.34 3.85
CA VAL A 222 -7.73 0.20 5.19
C VAL A 222 -6.20 0.16 5.12
N CYS A 223 -5.60 -0.62 4.21
CA CYS A 223 -4.15 -0.70 4.07
C CYS A 223 -3.55 0.65 3.68
N GLN A 224 -4.17 1.35 2.73
CA GLN A 224 -3.80 2.73 2.35
C GLN A 224 -3.88 3.69 3.54
N ALA A 225 -4.93 3.59 4.35
CA ALA A 225 -5.13 4.48 5.48
C ALA A 225 -4.16 4.19 6.65
N LEU A 226 -3.87 2.92 6.92
CA LEU A 226 -2.89 2.50 7.92
C LEU A 226 -1.46 2.87 7.49
N ALA A 227 -1.09 2.65 6.23
CA ALA A 227 0.19 3.09 5.67
C ALA A 227 0.36 4.61 5.85
N ARG A 228 -0.69 5.38 5.55
CA ARG A 228 -0.68 6.83 5.80
C ARG A 228 -0.51 7.18 7.28
N CYS A 229 -1.12 6.44 8.21
CA CYS A 229 -0.94 6.70 9.64
C CYS A 229 0.52 6.48 10.05
N ILE A 230 1.14 5.38 9.61
CA ILE A 230 2.55 5.07 9.87
C ILE A 230 3.44 6.17 9.30
N ILE A 231 3.32 6.47 8.00
CA ILE A 231 4.11 7.51 7.33
C ILE A 231 3.95 8.85 8.05
N GLY A 232 2.74 9.21 8.49
CA GLY A 232 2.51 10.45 9.22
C GLY A 232 3.25 10.54 10.55
N GLU A 233 3.28 9.45 11.31
CA GLU A 233 4.05 9.39 12.56
C GLU A 233 5.57 9.40 12.31
N GLN A 234 6.02 8.74 11.23
CA GLN A 234 7.41 8.76 10.79
C GLN A 234 7.84 10.17 10.35
N MET A 235 7.01 10.89 9.59
CA MET A 235 7.23 12.30 9.24
C MET A 235 7.39 13.17 10.49
N ILE A 236 6.52 12.99 11.50
CA ILE A 236 6.61 13.75 12.77
C ILE A 236 7.93 13.43 13.49
N ARG A 237 8.39 12.18 13.47
CA ARG A 237 9.68 11.80 14.06
C ARG A 237 10.84 12.47 13.34
N ILE A 238 10.87 12.40 12.01
CA ILE A 238 11.91 13.02 11.19
C ILE A 238 11.95 14.54 11.43
N ALA A 239 10.77 15.17 11.47
CA ALA A 239 10.59 16.60 11.72
C ALA A 239 11.10 17.10 13.08
N LYS A 240 11.45 16.20 14.02
CA LYS A 240 12.13 16.59 15.26
C LYS A 240 13.57 17.05 15.04
N ARG A 241 14.17 16.66 13.91
CA ARG A 241 15.59 16.94 13.60
C ARG A 241 15.79 17.61 12.25
N TYR A 242 15.01 17.25 11.24
CA TYR A 242 15.21 17.73 9.87
C TYR A 242 13.90 18.22 9.25
N ASP A 243 13.99 19.22 8.38
CA ASP A 243 12.82 19.80 7.74
C ASP A 243 12.26 18.84 6.68
N VAL A 244 11.08 18.27 6.98
CA VAL A 244 10.30 17.49 6.01
C VAL A 244 9.61 18.46 5.06
N VAL A 245 10.04 18.46 3.80
CA VAL A 245 9.58 19.45 2.80
C VAL A 245 8.58 18.88 1.80
N LEU A 246 8.53 17.55 1.67
CA LEU A 246 7.71 16.89 0.67
C LEU A 246 7.31 15.48 1.09
N THR A 247 6.12 15.05 0.69
CA THR A 247 5.74 13.64 0.65
C THR A 247 5.03 13.32 -0.66
N VAL A 248 5.44 12.23 -1.30
CA VAL A 248 4.87 11.74 -2.56
C VAL A 248 4.66 10.24 -2.44
N HIS A 249 3.41 9.78 -2.60
CA HIS A 249 3.04 8.37 -2.40
C HIS A 249 3.44 7.84 -1.02
N ASP A 250 4.47 7.00 -0.97
CA ASP A 250 5.04 6.36 0.21
C ASP A 250 6.42 6.93 0.60
N ALA A 251 6.85 7.99 -0.09
CA ALA A 251 8.14 8.64 0.10
C ALA A 251 8.05 9.94 0.89
N ILE A 252 9.11 10.22 1.65
CA ILE A 252 9.31 11.44 2.43
C ILE A 252 10.62 12.07 1.97
N ALA A 253 10.57 13.37 1.63
CA ALA A 253 11.76 14.14 1.31
C ALA A 253 12.07 15.20 2.37
N CYS A 254 13.35 15.32 2.71
CA CYS A 254 13.85 16.23 3.74
C CYS A 254 15.00 17.10 3.21
N ILE A 255 15.13 18.32 3.74
CA ILE A 255 16.27 19.20 3.47
C ILE A 255 17.26 19.13 4.63
N VAL A 256 18.53 18.92 4.30
CA VAL A 256 19.60 18.73 5.30
C VAL A 256 20.87 19.44 4.84
N LYS A 257 21.72 19.85 5.79
CA LYS A 257 23.01 20.45 5.46
C LYS A 257 23.93 19.41 4.82
N GLU A 258 24.73 19.85 3.86
CA GLU A 258 25.63 18.97 3.11
C GLU A 258 26.64 18.26 4.02
N GLU A 259 27.15 18.94 5.04
CA GLU A 259 28.08 18.36 6.02
C GLU A 259 27.47 17.25 6.90
N GLU A 260 26.14 17.21 7.05
CA GLU A 260 25.42 16.28 7.93
C GLU A 260 24.67 15.17 7.17
N VAL A 261 24.69 15.19 5.83
CA VAL A 261 23.79 14.38 4.98
C VAL A 261 23.81 12.88 5.30
N LYS A 262 24.98 12.30 5.61
CA LYS A 262 25.10 10.86 5.92
C LYS A 262 24.47 10.50 7.27
N GLU A 263 24.67 11.36 8.27
CA GLU A 263 24.04 11.17 9.58
C GLU A 263 22.53 11.35 9.47
N ALA A 264 22.11 12.36 8.70
CA ALA A 264 20.72 12.64 8.46
C ALA A 264 20.01 11.51 7.72
N GLN A 265 20.65 10.94 6.69
CA GLN A 265 20.14 9.79 5.96
C GLN A 265 19.93 8.60 6.90
N ALA A 266 20.93 8.26 7.73
CA ALA A 266 20.80 7.16 8.69
C ALA A 266 19.64 7.39 9.68
N TYR A 267 19.46 8.61 10.17
CA TYR A 267 18.34 8.96 11.05
C TYR A 267 16.98 8.89 10.36
N VAL A 268 16.89 9.38 9.12
CA VAL A 268 15.67 9.28 8.31
C VAL A 268 15.30 7.82 8.08
N GLU A 269 16.26 6.98 7.72
CA GLU A 269 16.02 5.56 7.54
C GLU A 269 15.62 4.84 8.85
N GLU A 270 16.24 5.20 9.98
CA GLU A 270 15.82 4.70 11.30
C GLU A 270 14.35 5.05 11.58
N CYS A 271 13.95 6.29 11.29
CA CYS A 271 12.57 6.73 11.45
C CYS A 271 11.62 5.98 10.51
N MET A 272 12.01 5.78 9.25
CA MET A 272 11.22 5.05 8.25
C MET A 272 11.10 3.55 8.54
N ARG A 273 12.06 2.97 9.27
CA ARG A 273 12.02 1.57 9.76
C ARG A 273 11.31 1.43 11.11
N TRP A 274 10.97 2.54 11.76
CA TRP A 274 10.24 2.53 13.02
C TRP A 274 8.74 2.35 12.80
N THR A 275 8.10 1.64 13.74
CA THR A 275 6.64 1.44 13.79
C THR A 275 6.07 1.93 15.11
N PRO A 276 4.85 2.50 15.10
CA PRO A 276 4.14 2.86 16.32
C PRO A 276 3.70 1.62 17.11
N GLU A 277 3.41 1.79 18.41
CA GLU A 277 3.05 0.68 19.31
C GLU A 277 1.88 -0.17 18.78
N TRP A 278 0.88 0.47 18.18
CA TRP A 278 -0.27 -0.21 17.58
C TRP A 278 0.07 -1.05 16.34
N ALA A 279 1.24 -0.82 15.72
CA ALA A 279 1.73 -1.53 14.54
C ALA A 279 2.88 -2.51 14.86
N THR A 280 3.01 -2.92 16.14
CA THR A 280 4.08 -3.82 16.58
C THR A 280 4.14 -5.09 15.71
N GLY A 281 5.36 -5.46 15.30
CA GLY A 281 5.61 -6.63 14.45
C GLY A 281 5.40 -6.42 12.95
N LEU A 282 4.95 -5.25 12.50
CA LEU A 282 4.89 -4.91 11.08
C LEU A 282 6.31 -4.73 10.53
N PRO A 283 6.74 -5.53 9.52
CA PRO A 283 8.11 -5.47 9.02
C PRO A 283 8.27 -4.32 8.01
N VAL A 284 8.20 -3.05 8.44
CA VAL A 284 8.44 -1.91 7.55
C VAL A 284 9.91 -1.82 7.13
N ASN A 285 10.17 -1.33 5.93
CA ASN A 285 11.52 -1.04 5.45
C ASN A 285 11.49 0.15 4.47
N CYS A 286 12.65 0.72 4.17
CA CYS A 286 12.78 1.82 3.23
C CYS A 286 14.06 1.70 2.38
N GLU A 287 14.00 2.33 1.22
CA GLU A 287 15.16 2.68 0.40
C GLU A 287 15.32 4.20 0.44
N SER A 288 16.56 4.69 0.53
CA SER A 288 16.81 6.13 0.56
C SER A 288 18.00 6.52 -0.30
N GLY A 289 17.97 7.76 -0.79
CA GLY A 289 19.04 8.39 -1.53
C GLY A 289 19.08 9.90 -1.25
N PHE A 290 20.15 10.55 -1.68
CA PHE A 290 20.31 11.99 -1.49
C PHE A 290 21.02 12.66 -2.66
N GLY A 291 20.67 13.92 -2.92
CA GLY A 291 21.16 14.66 -4.07
C GLY A 291 20.99 16.17 -3.95
N LYS A 292 21.55 16.91 -4.92
CA LYS A 292 21.34 18.37 -5.03
C LYS A 292 19.96 18.71 -5.59
N SER A 293 19.31 17.76 -6.28
CA SER A 293 17.92 17.86 -6.69
C SER A 293 17.14 16.60 -6.29
N TYR A 294 15.81 16.72 -6.22
CA TYR A 294 14.91 15.59 -6.01
C TYR A 294 15.02 14.52 -7.12
N GLY A 295 15.51 14.89 -8.30
CA GLY A 295 15.74 13.96 -9.40
C GLY A 295 17.08 13.21 -9.33
N ASP A 296 17.98 13.62 -8.44
CA ASP A 296 19.28 12.98 -8.22
C ASP A 296 19.32 12.09 -6.98
N CYS A 297 18.24 12.12 -6.18
CA CYS A 297 18.06 11.23 -5.02
C CYS A 297 17.76 9.79 -5.46
#